data_AF-A0AAP3BCC8-F1
#
_entry.id   AF-A0AAP3BCC8-F1
#
_cell.length_a   1.000
_cell.length_b   1.000
_cell.length_c   1.000
_cell.angle_alpha   90.00
_cell.angle_beta   90.00
_cell.angle_gamma   90.00
#
_symmetry.space_group_name_H-M   'P 1'
#
loop_
_entity.id
_entity.type
_entity.pdbx_description
1 polymer ?
#
loop_
_entity_poly.entity_id
_entity_poly.type
_entity_poly.pdbx_seq_one_letter_code
_entity_poly.pdbx_strand_id
1 'polypeptide(L)'
;MGFLADKTVFSPLTKEILEESISFSCGNEDLDGFFHNDAVAYAENLFGKSYCYYLEESKADIVCAFTVSNASIFTKYLPNARKKKVGKHVPHIKQDLIYPAVL
;
A
#
# COMPACT_ATOMS: atom_id res chain seq x y z
N MET A 1 -5.73 -9.43 20.54
CA MET A 1 -6.20 -9.01 19.21
C MET A 1 -6.05 -7.49 19.13
N GLY A 2 -5.77 -6.94 17.95
CA GLY A 2 -5.42 -5.52 17.78
C GLY A 2 -6.63 -4.70 17.35
N PHE A 3 -6.66 -3.41 17.69
CA PHE A 3 -7.78 -2.49 17.42
C PHE A 3 -8.34 -2.58 15.99
N LEU A 4 -7.47 -2.62 14.97
CA LEU A 4 -7.88 -2.72 13.55
C LEU A 4 -8.49 -4.07 13.14
N ALA A 5 -8.32 -5.11 13.94
CA ALA A 5 -8.94 -6.41 13.65
C ALA A 5 -10.32 -6.54 14.32
N ASP A 6 -10.53 -5.82 15.42
CA ASP A 6 -11.67 -6.04 16.31
C ASP A 6 -12.75 -4.94 16.25
N LYS A 7 -12.40 -3.75 15.71
CA LYS A 7 -13.26 -2.55 15.78
C LYS A 7 -13.46 -1.85 14.44
N THR A 8 -12.91 -2.40 13.37
CA THR A 8 -12.89 -1.74 12.07
C THR A 8 -13.17 -2.73 10.95
N VAL A 9 -13.67 -2.19 9.84
CA VAL A 9 -13.94 -2.94 8.62
C VAL A 9 -12.90 -2.58 7.56
N PHE A 10 -12.29 -3.61 6.97
CA PHE A 10 -11.36 -3.46 5.86
C PHE A 10 -12.10 -3.30 4.53
N SER A 11 -11.74 -2.29 3.74
CA SER A 11 -12.35 -2.03 2.42
C SER A 11 -11.35 -1.40 1.44
N PRO A 12 -11.51 -1.60 0.12
CA PRO A 12 -10.88 -0.72 -0.87
C PRO A 12 -11.29 0.74 -0.65
N LEU A 13 -10.38 1.68 -0.92
CA LEU A 13 -10.68 3.10 -0.87
C LEU A 13 -11.29 3.54 -2.20
N THR A 14 -12.59 3.76 -2.22
CA THR A 14 -13.36 4.20 -3.41
C THR A 14 -13.82 5.65 -3.26
N LYS A 15 -14.24 6.28 -4.37
CA LYS A 15 -14.81 7.66 -4.33
C LYS A 15 -16.01 7.74 -3.39
N GLU A 16 -16.88 6.72 -3.43
CA GLU A 16 -18.06 6.62 -2.57
C GLU A 16 -17.70 6.68 -1.09
N ILE A 17 -16.67 5.95 -0.66
CA ILE A 17 -16.21 5.97 0.74
C ILE A 17 -15.62 7.33 1.11
N LEU A 18 -14.87 7.97 0.19
CA LEU A 18 -14.31 9.30 0.44
C LEU A 18 -15.41 10.37 0.56
N GLU A 19 -16.44 10.31 -0.28
CA GLU A 19 -17.59 11.23 -0.25
C GLU A 19 -18.44 11.07 1.02
N GLU A 20 -18.54 9.83 1.54
CA GLU A 20 -19.23 9.53 2.81
C GLU A 20 -18.35 9.81 4.05
N SER A 21 -17.02 9.96 3.88
CA SER A 21 -16.09 10.11 4.98
C SER A 21 -16.04 11.51 5.57
N ILE A 22 -15.93 11.58 6.90
CA ILE A 22 -15.49 12.79 7.59
C ILE A 22 -13.99 12.89 7.33
N SER A 23 -13.54 14.08 6.91
CA SER A 23 -12.16 14.37 6.49
C SER A 23 -11.11 13.56 7.26
N PHE A 24 -10.66 12.45 6.68
CA PHE A 24 -9.56 11.63 7.18
C PHE A 24 -8.32 12.50 7.46
N SER A 25 -7.66 12.27 8.59
CA SER A 25 -6.34 12.84 8.82
C SER A 25 -5.48 11.91 9.66
N CYS A 26 -4.27 11.65 9.17
CA CYS A 26 -3.23 10.94 9.91
C CYS A 26 -2.20 11.89 10.55
N GLY A 27 -2.43 13.20 10.46
CA GLY A 27 -1.53 14.24 10.98
C GLY A 27 -0.34 14.56 10.06
N ASN A 28 -0.35 14.05 8.81
CA ASN A 28 0.63 14.38 7.79
C ASN A 28 -0.10 14.92 6.55
N GLU A 29 0.10 16.21 6.27
CA GLU A 29 -0.60 16.92 5.19
C GLU A 29 -0.40 16.31 3.79
N ASP A 30 0.80 15.77 3.51
CA ASP A 30 1.11 15.15 2.22
C ASP A 30 0.36 13.82 2.06
N LEU A 31 0.34 13.00 3.11
CA LEU A 31 -0.41 11.74 3.10
C LEU A 31 -1.92 11.99 3.08
N ASP A 32 -2.40 12.95 3.86
CA ASP A 32 -3.81 13.33 3.88
C ASP A 32 -4.23 13.82 2.48
N GLY A 33 -3.44 14.71 1.87
CA GLY A 33 -3.67 15.20 0.51
C GLY A 33 -3.73 14.08 -0.52
N PHE A 34 -2.81 13.12 -0.44
CA PHE A 34 -2.80 11.94 -1.30
C PHE A 34 -4.06 11.09 -1.15
N PHE A 35 -4.47 10.75 0.08
CA PHE A 35 -5.64 9.89 0.30
C PHE A 35 -6.97 10.57 -0.01
N HIS A 36 -7.05 11.90 0.11
CA HIS A 36 -8.24 12.68 -0.24
C HIS A 36 -8.43 12.86 -1.75
N ASN A 37 -7.35 13.17 -2.47
CA ASN A 37 -7.47 13.68 -3.84
C ASN A 37 -6.90 12.71 -4.88
N ASP A 38 -5.80 12.03 -4.56
CA ASP A 38 -4.99 11.33 -5.56
C ASP A 38 -5.17 9.82 -5.53
N ALA A 39 -5.50 9.23 -4.37
CA ALA A 39 -5.50 7.80 -4.17
C ALA A 39 -6.41 7.03 -5.14
N VAL A 40 -7.55 7.62 -5.50
CA VAL A 40 -8.45 6.98 -6.47
C VAL A 40 -7.91 7.05 -7.89
N ALA A 41 -7.42 8.22 -8.33
CA ALA A 41 -6.81 8.36 -9.64
C ALA A 41 -5.54 7.49 -9.76
N TYR A 42 -4.77 7.36 -8.68
CA TYR A 42 -3.60 6.49 -8.59
C TYR A 42 -3.98 5.01 -8.82
N ALA A 43 -5.13 4.59 -8.29
CA ALA A 43 -5.66 3.25 -8.50
C ALA A 43 -6.24 3.03 -9.89
N GLU A 44 -6.96 4.01 -10.45
CA GLU A 44 -7.49 3.97 -11.83
C GLU A 44 -6.35 3.85 -12.86
N ASN A 45 -5.21 4.51 -12.61
CA ASN A 45 -4.02 4.44 -13.45
C ASN A 45 -3.11 3.21 -13.19
N LEU A 46 -3.56 2.25 -12.36
CA LEU A 46 -2.84 1.01 -12.06
C LEU A 46 -1.47 1.19 -11.40
N PHE A 47 -1.20 2.34 -10.77
CA PHE A 47 0.05 2.56 -10.04
C PHE A 47 0.07 1.87 -8.67
N GLY A 48 -1.10 1.63 -8.09
CA GLY A 48 -1.27 0.86 -6.85
C GLY A 48 -2.74 0.69 -6.51
N LYS A 49 -3.03 0.05 -5.38
CA LYS A 49 -4.38 -0.06 -4.84
C LYS A 49 -4.40 0.49 -3.42
N SER A 50 -5.27 1.45 -3.19
CA SER A 50 -5.48 2.06 -1.88
C SER A 50 -6.62 1.36 -1.15
N TYR A 51 -6.42 1.14 0.14
CA TYR A 51 -7.36 0.50 1.04
C TYR A 51 -7.48 1.32 2.32
N CYS A 52 -8.59 1.14 3.01
CA CYS A 52 -8.85 1.80 4.28
C CYS A 52 -9.50 0.86 5.29
N TYR A 53 -9.37 1.26 6.55
CA TYR A 53 -10.17 0.76 7.66
C TYR A 53 -11.05 1.89 8.18
N TYR A 54 -12.35 1.63 8.30
CA TYR A 54 -13.29 2.53 8.96
C TYR A 54 -13.92 1.85 10.18
N LEU A 55 -14.44 2.64 11.12
CA LEU A 55 -15.11 2.10 12.32
C LEU A 55 -16.36 1.30 11.94
N GLU A 56 -16.58 0.16 12.59
CA GLU A 56 -17.81 -0.63 12.37
C GLU A 56 -19.09 0.19 12.63
N GLU A 57 -19.02 1.10 13.60
CA GLU A 57 -20.13 1.96 14.01
C GLU A 57 -20.42 3.09 12.99
N SER A 58 -19.43 3.47 12.19
CA SER A 58 -19.51 4.62 11.29
C SER A 58 -18.54 4.45 10.11
N LYS A 59 -19.11 4.25 8.92
CA LYS A 59 -18.36 4.25 7.65
C LYS A 59 -17.67 5.58 7.37
N ALA A 60 -18.16 6.66 7.97
CA ALA A 60 -17.60 7.98 7.77
C ALA A 60 -16.23 8.15 8.46
N ASP A 61 -15.94 7.33 9.48
CA ASP A 61 -14.74 7.46 10.30
C ASP A 61 -13.64 6.52 9.82
N ILE A 62 -12.88 6.97 8.82
CA ILE A 62 -11.66 6.29 8.38
C ILE A 62 -10.59 6.46 9.47
N VAL A 63 -10.08 5.34 9.98
CA VAL A 63 -9.05 5.32 11.03
C VAL A 63 -7.66 4.98 10.50
N CYS A 64 -7.59 4.39 9.30
CA CYS A 64 -6.33 4.02 8.66
C CYS A 64 -6.54 3.91 7.15
N ALA A 65 -5.56 4.38 6.37
CA ALA A 65 -5.48 4.16 4.94
C ALA A 65 -4.06 3.76 4.55
N PHE A 66 -3.93 2.92 3.52
CA PHE A 66 -2.64 2.50 2.99
C PHE A 66 -2.76 2.12 1.51
N THR A 67 -1.65 2.20 0.79
CA THR A 67 -1.57 1.85 -0.63
C THR A 67 -0.56 0.73 -0.84
N VAL A 68 -0.94 -0.26 -1.63
CA VAL A 68 -0.05 -1.34 -2.08
C VAL A 68 0.22 -1.15 -3.56
N SER A 69 1.48 -1.00 -3.92
CA SER A 69 1.95 -0.92 -5.30
C SER A 69 2.94 -2.04 -5.61
N ASN A 70 2.94 -2.48 -6.86
CA ASN A 70 3.91 -3.47 -7.31
C ASN A 70 5.26 -2.80 -7.49
N ALA A 71 6.26 -3.28 -6.78
CA ALA A 71 7.64 -2.83 -6.92
C ALA A 71 8.54 -4.00 -7.34
N SER A 72 9.71 -3.65 -7.86
CA SER A 72 10.76 -4.60 -8.17
C SER A 72 12.11 -4.09 -7.69
N ILE A 73 12.93 -5.01 -7.19
CA ILE A 73 14.29 -4.75 -6.75
C ILE A 73 15.23 -5.00 -7.92
N PHE A 74 15.83 -3.91 -8.41
CA PHE A 74 16.82 -3.96 -9.47
C PHE A 74 18.20 -4.24 -8.88
N THR A 75 18.68 -5.48 -9.01
CA THR A 75 19.99 -5.89 -8.48
C THR A 75 21.18 -5.33 -9.25
N LYS A 76 20.97 -4.76 -10.43
CA LYS A 76 22.02 -4.08 -11.20
C LYS A 76 22.63 -2.87 -10.47
N TYR A 77 21.86 -2.24 -9.57
CA TYR A 77 22.31 -1.11 -8.76
C TYR A 77 22.85 -1.55 -7.39
N LEU A 78 22.84 -2.86 -7.10
CA LEU A 78 23.33 -3.37 -5.82
C LEU A 78 24.79 -3.80 -5.92
N PRO A 79 25.61 -3.54 -4.88
CA PRO A 79 26.93 -4.14 -4.76
C PRO A 79 26.85 -5.68 -4.78
N ASN A 80 27.90 -6.34 -5.30
CA ASN A 80 27.94 -7.80 -5.48
C ASN A 80 27.55 -8.60 -4.23
N ALA A 81 27.98 -8.15 -3.04
CA ALA A 81 27.62 -8.79 -1.78
C ALA A 81 26.11 -8.77 -1.49
N ARG A 82 25.42 -7.66 -1.83
CA ARG A 82 23.96 -7.53 -1.67
C ARG A 82 23.21 -8.30 -2.76
N LYS A 83 23.68 -8.27 -4.00
CA LYS A 83 23.13 -9.09 -5.10
C LYS A 83 23.13 -10.58 -4.74
N LYS A 84 24.23 -11.09 -4.18
CA LYS A 84 24.33 -12.49 -3.73
C LYS A 84 23.37 -12.82 -2.58
N LYS A 85 23.03 -11.85 -1.72
CA LYS A 85 22.02 -12.04 -0.66
C LYS A 85 20.61 -12.15 -1.22
N VAL A 86 20.23 -11.26 -2.15
CA VAL A 86 18.90 -11.27 -2.79
C VAL A 86 18.62 -12.61 -3.49
N GLY A 87 19.59 -13.10 -4.27
CA GLY A 87 19.44 -14.37 -4.98
C GLY A 87 19.72 -15.63 -4.14
N LYS A 88 20.10 -15.52 -2.86
CA LYS A 88 20.64 -16.65 -2.07
C LYS A 88 19.69 -17.85 -2.01
N HIS A 89 18.39 -17.60 -1.90
CA HIS A 89 17.35 -18.63 -1.80
C HIS A 89 16.60 -18.84 -3.13
N VAL A 90 17.00 -18.12 -4.18
CA VAL A 90 16.39 -18.25 -5.51
C VAL A 90 17.20 -19.29 -6.31
N PRO A 91 16.54 -20.33 -6.89
CA PRO A 91 17.20 -21.29 -7.75
C PRO A 91 18.01 -20.59 -8.84
N HIS A 92 19.22 -21.06 -9.14
CA HIS A 92 20.15 -20.38 -10.05
C HIS A 92 19.52 -20.05 -11.42
N ILE A 93 18.69 -20.95 -11.97
CA ILE A 93 18.00 -20.75 -13.25
C ILE A 93 16.94 -19.62 -13.22
N LYS A 94 16.51 -19.20 -12.03
CA LYS A 94 15.52 -18.13 -11.80
C LYS A 94 16.17 -16.86 -11.25
N GLN A 95 17.50 -16.81 -11.13
CA GLN A 95 18.17 -15.59 -10.71
C GLN A 95 18.21 -14.60 -11.86
N ASP A 96 17.69 -13.40 -11.63
CA ASP A 96 17.58 -12.35 -12.64
C ASP A 96 18.20 -11.02 -12.15
N LEU A 97 18.21 -10.00 -13.00
CA LEU A 97 18.56 -8.63 -12.66
C LEU A 97 17.44 -7.91 -11.90
N ILE A 98 16.20 -8.35 -12.09
CA ILE A 98 15.00 -7.75 -11.51
C ILE A 98 14.28 -8.82 -10.69
N TYR A 99 14.14 -8.58 -9.38
CA TYR A 99 13.34 -9.46 -8.53
C TYR A 99 12.04 -8.74 -8.15
N PRO A 100 10.90 -9.44 -8.13
CA PRO A 100 9.70 -8.87 -7.52
C PRO A 100 9.99 -8.49 -6.07
N ALA A 101 9.40 -7.40 -5.57
CA ALA A 101 9.55 -7.01 -4.17
C ALA A 101 8.94 -8.04 -3.21
N VAL A 102 8.00 -8.86 -3.71
CA VAL A 102 7.50 -10.07 -3.06
C VAL A 102 8.40 -11.23 -3.49
N LEU A 103 9.41 -11.52 -2.67
CA LEU A 103 10.31 -12.68 -2.81
C LEU A 103 9.80 -13.90 -2.04
#